data_AF-M2QN73-F1
#
_entry.id   AF-M2QN73-F1
#
_cell.length_a   1.000
_cell.length_b   1.000
_cell.length_c   1.000
_cell.angle_alpha   90.00
_cell.angle_beta   90.00
_cell.angle_gamma   90.00
#
_symmetry.space_group_name_H-M   'P 1'
#
loop_
_entity.id
_entity.type
_entity.pdbx_description
1 polymer ?
#
loop_
_entity_poly.entity_id
_entity_poly.type
_entity_poly.pdbx_seq_one_letter_code
_entity_poly.pdbx_strand_id
1 'polypeptide(L)'
;MNELKSVVALQARVYEFLERQDEATLLAIVSGEARLAISRDGDTQVSSSGPAPEALLPSGDPELVAQELSKPASEDQRRIFLRATGLPVTGLRRVARLRGLRGYSGLTKAGLIDHLASPGTEQLGTPRKSRQAKVALQPETARADAEVASIAARLREMETVEEGAAYLDTLQLDRDGLRALAAALQLTRVDRLNQAELEKRVLKQAIGSRRKFSGLGKW
;
A
#
# COMPACT_ATOMS: atom_id res chain seq x y z
N MET A 1 -12.94 35.80 -1.82
CA MET A 1 -13.64 36.46 -0.70
C MET A 1 -14.32 35.49 0.30
N ASN A 2 -14.59 34.22 -0.05
CA ASN A 2 -15.28 33.29 0.87
C ASN A 2 -14.38 32.71 1.98
N GLU A 3 -13.08 32.55 1.73
CA GLU A 3 -12.17 31.99 2.73
C GLU A 3 -12.01 32.92 3.94
N LEU A 4 -11.86 34.22 3.74
CA LEU A 4 -11.77 35.19 4.82
C LEU A 4 -13.03 35.17 5.71
N LYS A 5 -14.22 35.05 5.11
CA LYS A 5 -15.49 34.92 5.86
C LYS A 5 -15.53 33.64 6.69
N SER A 6 -15.00 32.53 6.17
CA SER A 6 -14.94 31.26 6.91
C SER A 6 -13.98 31.32 8.10
N VAL A 7 -12.83 31.98 7.95
CA VAL A 7 -11.86 32.16 9.05
C VAL A 7 -12.45 33.02 10.16
N VAL A 8 -13.09 34.14 9.80
CA VAL A 8 -13.73 35.03 10.78
C VAL A 8 -14.88 34.30 11.50
N ALA A 9 -15.70 33.52 10.78
CA ALA A 9 -16.77 32.74 11.39
C ALA A 9 -16.24 31.66 12.34
N LEU A 10 -15.15 30.98 11.98
CA LEU A 10 -14.51 29.99 12.85
C LEU A 10 -13.95 30.64 14.11
N GLN A 11 -13.25 31.78 13.96
CA GLN A 11 -12.68 32.51 15.08
C GLN A 11 -13.78 32.96 16.06
N ALA A 12 -14.90 33.48 15.55
CA ALA A 12 -16.05 33.85 16.37
C ALA A 12 -16.61 32.66 17.16
N ARG A 13 -16.76 31.50 16.52
CA ARG A 13 -17.24 30.27 17.19
C ARG A 13 -16.28 29.76 18.26
N VAL A 14 -14.97 29.87 18.05
CA VAL A 14 -13.97 29.49 19.06
C VAL A 14 -14.10 30.38 20.29
N TYR A 15 -14.22 31.70 20.12
CA TYR A 15 -14.38 32.60 21.27
C TYR A 15 -15.70 32.38 22.01
N GLU A 16 -16.80 32.20 21.28
CA GLU A 16 -18.11 31.90 21.87
C GLU A 16 -18.09 30.57 22.65
N PHE A 17 -17.34 29.58 22.18
CA PHE A 17 -17.13 28.33 22.91
C PHE A 17 -16.33 28.55 24.20
N LEU A 18 -15.21 29.27 24.12
CA LEU A 18 -14.33 29.53 25.25
C LEU A 18 -15.03 30.34 26.35
N GLU A 19 -15.91 31.27 25.99
CA GLU A 19 -16.71 32.05 26.94
C GLU A 19 -17.68 31.18 27.76
N ARG A 20 -18.10 30.03 27.23
CA ARG A 20 -19.02 29.10 27.91
C ARG A 20 -18.31 28.04 28.76
N GLN A 21 -16.99 27.93 28.70
CA GLN A 21 -16.26 26.93 29.47
C GLN A 21 -15.89 27.45 30.87
N ASP A 22 -15.83 26.52 31.82
CA ASP A 22 -15.32 26.77 33.16
C ASP A 22 -13.78 26.86 33.18
N GLU A 23 -13.24 27.52 34.21
CA GLU A 23 -11.80 27.78 34.35
C GLU A 23 -10.95 26.50 34.36
N ALA A 24 -11.46 25.42 34.94
CA ALA A 24 -10.76 24.14 34.96
C ALA A 24 -10.60 23.54 33.56
N THR A 25 -11.64 23.62 32.73
CA THR A 25 -11.59 23.18 31.33
C THR A 25 -10.61 24.03 30.51
N LEU A 26 -10.58 25.35 30.74
CA LEU A 26 -9.63 26.23 30.07
C LEU A 26 -8.17 25.87 30.43
N LEU A 27 -7.89 25.59 31.71
CA LEU A 27 -6.57 25.13 32.16
C LEU A 27 -6.18 23.77 31.57
N ALA A 28 -7.13 22.85 31.44
CA ALA A 28 -6.91 21.55 30.79
C ALA A 28 -6.55 21.71 29.30
N ILE A 29 -7.16 22.68 28.60
CA ILE A 29 -6.83 22.97 27.20
C ILE A 29 -5.41 23.57 27.10
N VAL A 30 -5.07 24.51 27.98
CA VAL A 30 -3.76 25.18 27.98
C VAL A 30 -2.62 24.22 28.34
N SER A 31 -2.84 23.31 29.29
CA SER A 31 -1.88 22.26 29.67
C SER A 31 -1.75 21.15 28.61
N GLY A 32 -2.68 21.08 27.65
CA GLY A 32 -2.72 20.07 26.60
C GLY A 32 -3.36 18.75 27.02
N GLU A 33 -3.95 18.68 28.22
CA GLU A 33 -4.75 17.54 28.70
C GLU A 33 -6.07 17.41 27.91
N ALA A 34 -6.66 18.54 27.52
CA ALA A 34 -7.83 18.61 26.66
C ALA A 34 -7.46 19.13 25.26
N ARG A 35 -8.13 18.61 24.22
CA ARG A 35 -7.97 19.04 22.82
C ARG A 35 -9.32 19.37 22.21
N LEU A 36 -9.35 20.46 21.45
CA LEU A 36 -10.54 20.85 20.69
C LEU A 36 -10.55 20.12 19.34
N ALA A 37 -11.68 19.52 19.01
CA ALA A 37 -11.93 18.91 17.71
C ALA A 37 -13.13 19.60 17.04
N ILE A 38 -13.04 19.84 15.73
CA ILE A 38 -14.12 20.43 14.95
C ILE A 38 -14.92 19.28 14.34
N SER A 39 -16.13 19.05 14.85
CA SER A 39 -17.09 18.13 14.23
C SER A 39 -17.92 18.88 13.19
N ARG A 40 -18.10 18.28 12.01
CA ARG A 40 -19.03 18.79 11.00
C ARG A 40 -20.42 18.25 11.33
N ASP A 41 -21.45 19.09 11.27
CA ASP A 41 -22.84 18.64 11.45
C ASP A 41 -23.12 17.47 10.49
N GLY A 42 -23.26 16.26 11.04
CA GLY A 42 -23.39 15.00 10.30
C GLY A 42 -22.45 13.89 10.74
N ASP A 43 -21.33 14.20 11.40
CA ASP A 43 -20.52 13.17 12.06
C ASP A 43 -21.23 12.75 13.34
N THR A 44 -21.75 11.53 13.32
CA THR A 44 -22.44 10.92 14.45
C THR A 44 -21.47 10.92 15.63
N GLN A 45 -21.75 11.77 16.61
CA GLN A 45 -21.00 11.92 17.83
C GLN A 45 -20.98 10.57 18.56
N VAL A 46 -19.91 9.79 18.34
CA VAL A 46 -19.64 8.61 19.15
C VAL A 46 -19.11 9.14 20.47
N SER A 47 -20.05 9.47 21.36
CA SER A 47 -19.77 9.87 22.73
C SER A 47 -18.96 8.77 23.41
N SER A 48 -17.64 8.92 23.45
CA SER A 48 -16.77 8.13 24.29
C SER A 48 -16.81 8.69 25.71
N SER A 49 -17.98 8.67 26.37
CA SER A 49 -18.09 8.84 27.81
C SER A 49 -18.00 7.48 28.50
N GLY A 50 -16.95 6.72 28.18
CA GLY A 50 -16.52 5.59 28.98
C GLY A 50 -15.48 6.09 29.99
N PRO A 51 -15.44 5.56 31.22
CA PRO A 51 -14.29 5.77 32.10
C PRO A 51 -13.03 5.45 31.30
N ALA A 52 -12.04 6.35 31.34
CA ALA A 52 -10.76 6.16 30.68
C ALA A 52 -10.36 4.69 30.85
N PRO A 53 -10.22 3.90 29.77
CA PRO A 53 -9.75 2.54 29.91
C PRO A 53 -8.42 2.70 30.61
N GLU A 54 -8.40 2.23 31.86
CA GLU A 54 -7.23 2.07 32.68
C GLU A 54 -6.12 1.69 31.72
N ALA A 55 -5.17 2.61 31.53
CA ALA A 55 -4.09 2.44 30.60
C ALA A 55 -3.24 1.31 31.17
N LEU A 56 -3.71 0.08 30.94
CA LEU A 56 -2.99 -1.16 31.11
C LEU A 56 -1.80 -0.97 30.21
N LEU A 57 -0.71 -0.47 30.80
CA LEU A 57 0.58 -0.38 30.15
C LEU A 57 0.82 -1.78 29.61
N PRO A 58 0.70 -1.97 28.30
CA PRO A 58 0.73 -3.31 27.75
C PRO A 58 2.11 -3.88 28.07
N SER A 59 2.15 -5.02 28.74
CA SER A 59 3.41 -5.68 29.04
C SER A 59 4.20 -5.84 27.75
N GLY A 60 5.50 -5.56 27.80
CA GLY A 60 6.41 -5.74 26.68
C GLY A 60 6.63 -7.21 26.29
N ASP A 61 5.97 -8.14 27.00
CA ASP A 61 6.08 -9.57 26.76
C ASP A 61 5.18 -10.02 25.60
N PRO A 62 5.74 -10.61 24.53
CA PRO A 62 4.98 -11.00 23.36
C PRO A 62 3.97 -12.13 23.63
N GLU A 63 4.16 -12.92 24.68
CA GLU A 63 3.25 -14.01 25.06
C GLU A 63 1.97 -13.48 25.70
N LEU A 64 2.10 -12.50 26.59
CA LEU A 64 0.96 -11.81 27.20
C LEU A 64 0.18 -11.05 26.13
N VAL A 65 0.87 -10.29 25.27
CA VAL A 65 0.25 -9.58 24.15
C VAL A 65 -0.54 -10.53 23.25
N ALA A 66 -0.01 -11.73 22.96
CA ALA A 66 -0.73 -12.72 22.17
C ALA A 66 -2.01 -13.24 22.84
N GLN A 67 -2.07 -13.31 24.17
CA GLN A 67 -3.29 -13.68 24.90
C GLN A 67 -4.28 -12.50 24.95
N GLU A 68 -3.78 -11.29 25.22
CA GLU A 68 -4.60 -10.09 25.37
C GLU A 68 -5.23 -9.62 24.06
N LEU A 69 -4.63 -9.93 22.91
CA LEU A 69 -5.21 -9.67 21.60
C LEU A 69 -6.53 -10.40 21.32
N SER A 70 -6.91 -11.41 22.12
CA SER A 70 -8.25 -12.00 22.06
C SER A 70 -9.33 -11.19 22.77
N LYS A 71 -8.96 -10.29 23.69
CA LYS A 71 -9.90 -9.49 24.49
C LYS A 71 -10.57 -8.33 23.72
N PRO A 72 -9.87 -7.52 22.90
CA PRO A 72 -10.50 -6.41 22.19
C PRO A 72 -11.46 -6.90 21.10
N ALA A 73 -12.69 -6.40 21.14
CA ALA A 73 -13.76 -6.79 20.23
C ALA A 73 -13.54 -6.22 18.80
N SER A 74 -12.97 -5.02 18.69
CA SER A 74 -12.77 -4.34 17.41
C SER A 74 -11.36 -4.53 16.84
N GLU A 75 -11.24 -4.50 15.51
CA GLU A 75 -9.96 -4.48 14.79
C GLU A 75 -9.17 -3.20 15.10
N ASP A 76 -9.84 -2.04 15.15
CA ASP A 76 -9.16 -0.78 15.41
C ASP A 76 -8.61 -0.72 16.84
N GLN A 77 -9.33 -1.30 17.80
CA GLN A 77 -8.83 -1.45 19.17
C GLN A 77 -7.58 -2.34 19.23
N ARG A 78 -7.53 -3.42 18.43
CA ARG A 78 -6.33 -4.26 18.31
C ARG A 78 -5.16 -3.51 17.70
N ARG A 79 -5.39 -2.68 16.67
CA ARG A 79 -4.33 -1.84 16.08
C ARG A 79 -3.77 -0.84 17.09
N ILE A 80 -4.65 -0.16 17.83
CA ILE A 80 -4.25 0.81 18.86
C ILE A 80 -3.44 0.11 19.96
N PHE A 81 -3.90 -1.04 20.44
CA PHE A 81 -3.19 -1.84 21.45
C PHE A 81 -1.79 -2.26 20.96
N LEU A 82 -1.67 -2.80 19.74
CA LEU A 82 -0.39 -3.21 19.16
C LEU A 82 0.57 -2.03 18.99
N ARG A 83 0.08 -0.85 18.62
CA ARG A 83 0.90 0.36 18.53
C ARG A 83 1.38 0.82 19.91
N ALA A 84 0.49 0.79 20.91
CA ALA A 84 0.81 1.15 22.29
C ALA A 84 1.85 0.21 22.93
N THR A 85 1.84 -1.08 22.57
CA THR A 85 2.86 -2.05 23.08
C THR A 85 4.29 -1.72 22.69
N GLY A 86 4.50 -0.89 21.65
CA GLY A 86 5.84 -0.50 21.22
C GLY A 86 6.73 -1.64 20.73
N LEU A 87 6.20 -2.86 20.54
CA LEU A 87 6.99 -4.06 20.27
C LEU A 87 7.89 -3.91 19.03
N PRO A 88 9.12 -4.46 19.06
CA PRO A 88 9.96 -4.57 17.89
C PRO A 88 9.38 -5.59 16.90
N VAL A 89 9.82 -5.52 15.64
CA VAL A 89 9.35 -6.43 14.55
C VAL A 89 9.55 -7.91 14.93
N THR A 90 10.61 -8.24 15.66
CA THR A 90 10.87 -9.60 16.17
C THR A 90 9.82 -10.05 17.17
N GLY A 91 9.37 -9.16 18.06
CA GLY A 91 8.29 -9.40 19.01
C GLY A 91 6.96 -9.64 18.31
N LEU A 92 6.59 -8.76 17.35
CA LEU A 92 5.37 -8.92 16.55
C LEU A 92 5.36 -10.23 15.76
N ARG A 93 6.51 -10.67 15.22
CA ARG A 93 6.65 -11.97 14.54
C ARG A 93 6.47 -13.15 15.49
N ARG A 94 6.89 -13.02 16.75
CA ARG A 94 6.66 -14.04 17.78
C ARG A 94 5.19 -14.12 18.14
N VAL A 95 4.50 -12.98 18.31
CA VAL A 95 3.05 -12.91 18.50
C VAL A 95 2.31 -13.60 17.34
N ALA A 96 2.69 -13.28 16.09
CA ALA A 96 2.11 -13.91 14.89
C ALA A 96 2.31 -15.43 14.87
N ARG A 97 3.49 -15.91 15.28
CA ARG A 97 3.79 -17.34 15.40
C ARG A 97 2.93 -18.02 16.46
N LEU A 98 2.77 -17.42 17.63
CA LEU A 98 1.94 -17.93 18.72
C LEU A 98 0.46 -18.01 18.32
N ARG A 99 0.02 -17.11 17.44
CA ARG A 99 -1.31 -17.10 16.81
C ARG A 99 -1.46 -18.09 15.65
N GLY A 100 -0.40 -18.80 15.26
CA GLY A 100 -0.42 -19.74 14.13
C GLY A 100 -0.55 -19.10 12.75
N LEU A 101 -0.39 -17.78 12.64
CA LEU A 101 -0.44 -17.07 11.36
C LEU A 101 0.78 -17.45 10.50
N ARG A 102 0.68 -17.36 9.17
CA ARG A 102 1.77 -17.63 8.22
C ARG A 102 1.90 -16.49 7.21
N GLY A 103 2.98 -16.46 6.42
CA GLY A 103 3.16 -15.44 5.38
C GLY A 103 3.69 -14.08 5.85
N TYR A 104 4.08 -13.96 7.12
CA TYR A 104 4.44 -12.68 7.73
C TYR A 104 5.94 -12.32 7.65
N SER A 105 6.77 -13.15 6.99
CA SER A 105 8.23 -12.96 6.95
C SER A 105 8.70 -11.76 6.12
N GLY A 106 7.91 -11.34 5.13
CA GLY A 106 8.19 -10.19 4.27
C GLY A 106 7.47 -8.89 4.64
N LEU A 107 6.65 -8.90 5.69
CA LEU A 107 5.83 -7.75 6.07
C LEU A 107 6.64 -6.70 6.84
N THR A 108 6.34 -5.42 6.56
CA THR A 108 6.83 -4.28 7.33
C THR A 108 6.16 -4.23 8.71
N LYS A 109 6.66 -3.40 9.64
CA LYS A 109 6.07 -3.26 10.99
C LYS A 109 4.58 -2.92 10.91
N ALA A 110 4.20 -1.98 10.04
CA ALA A 110 2.81 -1.59 9.83
C ALA A 110 1.96 -2.77 9.30
N GLY A 111 2.45 -3.46 8.26
CA GLY A 111 1.74 -4.62 7.70
C GLY A 111 1.60 -5.79 8.68
N LEU A 112 2.56 -5.98 9.61
CA LEU A 112 2.44 -6.94 10.71
C LEU A 112 1.35 -6.56 11.71
N ILE A 113 1.21 -5.27 12.03
CA ILE A 113 0.16 -4.78 12.93
C ILE A 113 -1.22 -5.00 12.29
N ASP A 114 -1.37 -4.67 11.02
CA ASP A 114 -2.64 -4.88 10.31
C ASP A 114 -3.00 -6.36 10.22
N HIS A 115 -2.02 -7.22 9.89
CA HIS A 115 -2.23 -8.67 9.81
C HIS A 115 -2.56 -9.30 11.18
N LEU A 116 -2.05 -8.75 12.28
CA LEU A 116 -2.37 -9.20 13.64
C LEU A 116 -3.71 -8.67 14.14
N ALA A 117 -4.12 -7.48 13.68
CA ALA A 117 -5.38 -6.86 14.06
C ALA A 117 -6.57 -7.51 13.35
N SER A 118 -6.42 -7.90 12.08
CA SER A 118 -7.45 -8.63 11.35
C SER A 118 -7.77 -9.94 12.07
N PRO A 119 -9.03 -10.18 12.49
CA PRO A 119 -9.43 -11.45 13.07
C PRO A 119 -9.12 -12.52 12.03
N GLY A 120 -8.26 -13.47 12.39
CA GLY A 120 -7.84 -14.53 11.47
C GLY A 120 -9.07 -15.14 10.84
N THR A 121 -9.31 -14.81 9.57
CA THR A 121 -10.12 -15.64 8.71
C THR A 121 -9.39 -16.96 8.71
N GLU A 122 -9.93 -17.93 9.45
CA GLU A 122 -9.52 -19.32 9.36
C GLU A 122 -9.48 -19.68 7.89
N GLN A 123 -8.28 -19.64 7.31
CA GLN A 123 -8.03 -20.04 5.96
C GLN A 123 -7.98 -21.58 6.00
N LEU A 124 -9.17 -22.16 6.14
CA LEU A 124 -9.49 -23.54 5.85
C LEU A 124 -8.89 -23.88 4.47
N GLY A 125 -7.88 -24.73 4.49
CA GLY A 125 -7.44 -25.49 3.34
C GLY A 125 -6.72 -24.68 2.26
N THR A 126 -5.41 -24.91 2.14
CA THR A 126 -4.83 -24.93 0.80
C THR A 126 -5.53 -26.03 -0.01
N PRO A 127 -5.61 -25.88 -1.34
CA PRO A 127 -5.01 -26.95 -2.11
C PRO A 127 -3.89 -26.42 -2.99
N ARG A 128 -2.83 -27.22 -2.95
CA ARG A 128 -1.72 -27.25 -3.88
C ARG A 128 -2.26 -27.69 -5.25
N LYS A 129 -1.95 -26.91 -6.30
CA LYS A 129 -1.97 -27.23 -7.74
C LYS A 129 -3.31 -27.50 -8.46
N SER A 130 -3.72 -26.50 -9.23
CA SER A 130 -4.15 -26.57 -10.65
C SER A 130 -4.06 -25.13 -11.20
N ARG A 131 -3.04 -24.77 -11.98
CA ARG A 131 -3.06 -24.80 -13.46
C ARG A 131 -4.47 -24.97 -14.01
N GLN A 132 -4.96 -23.91 -14.67
CA GLN A 132 -6.23 -23.76 -15.40
C GLN A 132 -7.45 -23.30 -14.59
N ALA A 133 -8.16 -22.34 -15.20
CA ALA A 133 -9.47 -21.79 -14.86
C ALA A 133 -9.55 -20.70 -13.77
N LYS A 134 -9.19 -19.46 -14.15
CA LYS A 134 -10.08 -18.30 -13.94
C LYS A 134 -9.83 -17.22 -15.00
N VAL A 135 -10.11 -17.59 -16.24
CA VAL A 135 -10.48 -16.66 -17.31
C VAL A 135 -11.95 -16.35 -17.10
N ALA A 136 -12.24 -15.29 -16.35
CA ALA A 136 -13.52 -14.59 -16.41
C ALA A 136 -13.36 -13.28 -15.63
N LEU A 137 -13.61 -12.18 -16.33
CA LEU A 137 -13.53 -10.77 -15.91
C LEU A 137 -12.12 -10.15 -15.93
N GLN A 138 -11.63 -9.80 -17.13
CA GLN A 138 -11.41 -8.41 -17.56
C GLN A 138 -11.14 -8.38 -19.09
N PRO A 139 -12.12 -8.10 -19.96
CA PRO A 139 -11.88 -8.02 -21.40
C PRO A 139 -10.95 -6.85 -21.80
N GLU A 140 -10.76 -5.85 -20.94
CA GLU A 140 -9.88 -4.72 -21.22
C GLU A 140 -8.40 -5.07 -21.08
N THR A 141 -8.01 -5.81 -20.03
CA THR A 141 -6.61 -6.24 -19.85
C THR A 141 -6.14 -7.16 -20.98
N ALA A 142 -7.00 -8.06 -21.46
CA ALA A 142 -6.67 -8.95 -22.57
C ALA A 142 -6.45 -8.20 -23.90
N ARG A 143 -7.14 -7.07 -24.11
CA ARG A 143 -6.92 -6.20 -25.28
C ARG A 143 -5.60 -5.45 -25.16
N ALA A 144 -5.32 -4.87 -24.00
CA ALA A 144 -4.03 -4.21 -23.73
C ALA A 144 -2.85 -5.18 -23.89
N ASP A 145 -2.97 -6.41 -23.39
CA ASP A 145 -1.93 -7.44 -23.54
C ASP A 145 -1.70 -7.82 -25.02
N ALA A 146 -2.77 -7.88 -25.82
CA ALA A 146 -2.68 -8.15 -27.26
C ALA A 146 -2.03 -6.98 -28.02
N GLU A 147 -2.35 -5.74 -27.66
CA GLU A 147 -1.72 -4.53 -28.23
C GLU A 147 -0.22 -4.51 -27.90
N VAL A 148 0.14 -4.73 -26.63
CA VAL A 148 1.53 -4.82 -26.17
C VAL A 148 2.29 -5.95 -26.88
N ALA A 149 1.66 -7.10 -27.09
CA ALA A 149 2.25 -8.19 -27.85
C ALA A 149 2.49 -7.83 -29.33
N SER A 150 1.58 -7.08 -29.95
CA SER A 150 1.75 -6.61 -31.33
C SER A 150 2.87 -5.56 -31.45
N ILE A 151 3.00 -4.64 -30.49
CA ILE A 151 4.12 -3.70 -30.39
C ILE A 151 5.44 -4.46 -30.22
N ALA A 152 5.48 -5.48 -29.37
CA ALA A 152 6.67 -6.31 -29.18
C ALA A 152 7.06 -7.07 -30.45
N ALA A 153 6.09 -7.56 -31.23
CA ALA A 153 6.35 -8.18 -32.53
C ALA A 153 6.92 -7.17 -33.52
N ARG A 154 6.33 -5.97 -33.60
CA ARG A 154 6.81 -4.89 -34.47
C ARG A 154 8.23 -4.44 -34.15
N LEU A 155 8.59 -4.34 -32.87
CA LEU A 155 9.95 -4.03 -32.43
C LEU A 155 10.98 -5.11 -32.82
N ARG A 156 10.56 -6.37 -32.95
CA ARG A 156 11.45 -7.46 -33.41
C ARG A 156 11.68 -7.43 -34.92
N GLU A 157 10.81 -6.77 -35.67
CA GLU A 157 10.96 -6.60 -37.12
C GLU A 157 11.96 -5.50 -37.47
N MET A 158 12.12 -4.50 -36.60
CA MET A 158 13.03 -3.36 -36.80
C MET A 158 14.50 -3.78 -36.82
N GLU A 159 15.29 -3.12 -37.68
CA GLU A 159 16.69 -3.48 -37.91
C GLU A 159 17.64 -2.76 -36.97
N THR A 160 17.29 -1.53 -36.58
CA THR A 160 18.18 -0.63 -35.81
C THR A 160 17.56 -0.23 -34.48
N VAL A 161 18.43 0.02 -33.49
CA VAL A 161 18.00 0.44 -32.14
C VAL A 161 17.39 1.85 -32.21
N GLU A 162 17.90 2.67 -33.11
CA GLU A 162 17.47 4.03 -33.38
C GLU A 162 16.03 4.07 -33.93
N GLU A 163 15.70 3.18 -34.89
CA GLU A 163 14.31 3.02 -35.38
C GLU A 163 13.36 2.54 -34.28
N GLY A 164 13.80 1.57 -33.47
CA GLY A 164 13.01 1.08 -32.33
C GLY A 164 12.75 2.15 -31.29
N ALA A 165 13.76 2.99 -30.99
CA ALA A 165 13.62 4.11 -30.06
C ALA A 165 12.65 5.17 -30.59
N ALA A 166 12.80 5.57 -31.86
CA ALA A 166 11.88 6.51 -32.50
C ALA A 166 10.43 5.99 -32.49
N TYR A 167 10.24 4.70 -32.72
CA TYR A 167 8.91 4.07 -32.65
C TYR A 167 8.31 4.08 -31.24
N LEU A 168 9.09 3.74 -30.21
CA LEU A 168 8.62 3.83 -28.82
C LEU A 168 8.27 5.26 -28.41
N ASP A 169 9.03 6.25 -28.89
CA ASP A 169 8.78 7.67 -28.61
C ASP A 169 7.43 8.13 -29.21
N THR A 170 7.10 7.69 -30.43
CA THR A 170 5.78 7.98 -31.03
C THR A 170 4.59 7.41 -30.24
N LEU A 171 4.79 6.30 -29.54
CA LEU A 171 3.75 5.65 -28.75
C LEU A 171 3.59 6.28 -27.36
N GLN A 172 4.54 7.10 -26.92
CA GLN A 172 4.56 7.77 -25.60
C GLN A 172 4.19 6.83 -24.45
N LEU A 173 4.75 5.61 -24.46
CA LEU A 173 4.44 4.60 -23.47
C LEU A 173 4.86 5.05 -22.07
N ASP A 174 3.92 4.93 -21.14
CA ASP A 174 4.18 5.15 -19.73
C ASP A 174 5.02 4.02 -19.14
N ARG A 175 5.43 4.20 -17.88
CA ARG A 175 6.30 3.24 -17.19
C ARG A 175 5.65 1.85 -17.10
N ASP A 176 4.34 1.78 -16.93
CA ASP A 176 3.63 0.52 -16.80
C ASP A 176 3.44 -0.16 -18.16
N GLY A 177 3.20 0.60 -19.23
CA GLY A 177 3.25 0.11 -20.61
C GLY A 177 4.62 -0.47 -20.98
N LEU A 178 5.71 0.19 -20.58
CA LEU A 178 7.07 -0.34 -20.76
C LEU A 178 7.33 -1.63 -19.97
N ARG A 179 6.73 -1.79 -18.78
CA ARG A 179 6.83 -3.04 -18.01
C ARG A 179 6.02 -4.17 -18.63
N ALA A 180 4.82 -3.88 -19.13
CA ALA A 180 4.01 -4.85 -19.87
C ALA A 180 4.76 -5.33 -21.12
N LEU A 181 5.38 -4.40 -21.85
CA LEU A 181 6.22 -4.71 -23.01
C LEU A 181 7.45 -5.55 -22.64
N ALA A 182 8.10 -5.23 -21.52
CA ALA A 182 9.21 -6.03 -21.00
C ALA A 182 8.77 -7.45 -20.61
N ALA A 183 7.58 -7.61 -20.02
CA ALA A 183 7.00 -8.92 -19.71
C ALA A 183 6.71 -9.72 -20.99
N ALA A 184 6.17 -9.09 -22.04
CA ALA A 184 5.94 -9.70 -23.35
C ALA A 184 7.26 -10.17 -24.03
N LEU A 185 8.36 -9.44 -23.78
CA LEU A 185 9.72 -9.83 -24.20
C LEU A 185 10.41 -10.81 -23.24
N GLN A 186 9.71 -11.30 -22.22
CA GLN A 186 10.21 -12.24 -21.20
C GLN A 186 11.42 -11.71 -20.40
N LEU A 187 11.53 -10.38 -20.24
CA LEU A 187 12.55 -9.76 -19.39
C LEU A 187 12.16 -9.93 -17.93
N THR A 188 13.08 -10.46 -17.13
CA THR A 188 12.90 -10.63 -15.67
C THR A 188 13.62 -9.53 -14.89
N ARG A 189 13.21 -9.31 -13.64
CA ARG A 189 13.82 -8.33 -12.71
C ARG A 189 13.81 -6.88 -13.22
N VAL A 190 12.71 -6.47 -13.84
CA VAL A 190 12.57 -5.12 -14.41
C VAL A 190 12.08 -4.07 -13.42
N ASP A 191 11.57 -4.48 -12.24
CA ASP A 191 10.92 -3.59 -11.28
C ASP A 191 11.84 -2.52 -10.68
N ARG A 192 13.14 -2.81 -10.62
CA ARG A 192 14.18 -1.97 -10.01
C ARG A 192 14.82 -0.99 -11.01
N LEU A 193 14.52 -1.13 -12.30
CA LEU A 193 15.14 -0.31 -13.34
C LEU A 193 14.43 1.04 -13.43
N ASN A 194 15.22 2.07 -13.73
CA ASN A 194 14.67 3.35 -14.14
C ASN A 194 14.06 3.24 -15.55
N GLN A 195 13.13 4.13 -15.93
CA GLN A 195 12.43 4.10 -17.21
C GLN A 195 13.41 4.05 -18.40
N ALA A 196 14.42 4.92 -18.41
CA ALA A 196 15.44 4.96 -19.46
C ALA A 196 16.29 3.66 -19.53
N GLU A 197 16.49 2.98 -18.40
CA GLU A 197 17.21 1.70 -18.38
C GLU A 197 16.33 0.53 -18.85
N LEU A 198 15.04 0.58 -18.49
CA LEU A 198 14.03 -0.37 -18.93
C LEU A 198 13.88 -0.32 -20.44
N GLU A 199 13.75 0.88 -21.01
CA GLU A 199 13.70 1.13 -22.45
C GLU A 199 14.94 0.57 -23.16
N LYS A 200 16.14 0.90 -22.67
CA LYS A 200 17.40 0.34 -23.22
C LYS A 200 17.43 -1.19 -23.19
N ARG A 201 16.90 -1.83 -22.15
CA ARG A 201 16.83 -3.30 -22.07
C ARG A 201 15.80 -3.89 -23.01
N VAL A 202 14.63 -3.28 -23.14
CA VAL A 202 13.58 -3.67 -24.08
C VAL A 202 14.13 -3.65 -25.51
N LEU A 203 14.72 -2.53 -25.93
CA LEU A 203 15.31 -2.40 -27.27
C LEU A 203 16.45 -3.40 -27.50
N LYS A 204 17.34 -3.55 -26.52
CA LYS A 204 18.44 -4.53 -26.60
C LYS A 204 17.94 -5.97 -26.72
N GLN A 205 16.85 -6.32 -26.05
CA GLN A 205 16.28 -7.67 -26.11
C GLN A 205 15.55 -7.92 -27.43
N ALA A 206 14.73 -6.95 -27.87
CA ALA A 206 13.94 -7.05 -29.09
C ALA A 206 14.80 -7.11 -30.35
N ILE A 207 15.85 -6.28 -30.41
CA ILE A 207 16.65 -6.05 -31.63
C ILE A 207 18.04 -6.71 -31.52
N GLY A 208 18.65 -6.65 -30.33
CA GLY A 208 20.02 -7.12 -30.12
C GLY A 208 20.23 -8.62 -30.30
N SER A 209 19.16 -9.42 -30.21
CA SER A 209 19.20 -10.86 -30.54
C SER A 209 19.34 -11.12 -32.04
N ARG A 210 18.82 -10.25 -32.92
CA ARG A 210 19.04 -10.29 -34.38
C ARG A 210 20.43 -9.82 -34.80
N ARG A 211 20.96 -8.78 -34.15
CA ARG A 211 22.28 -8.20 -34.48
C ARG A 211 23.45 -9.19 -34.29
N LYS A 212 23.28 -10.20 -33.43
CA LYS A 212 24.24 -11.31 -33.30
C LYS A 212 24.29 -12.22 -34.54
N PHE A 213 23.25 -12.27 -35.35
CA PHE A 213 23.18 -13.13 -36.55
C PHE A 213 23.47 -12.38 -37.85
N SER A 214 23.25 -11.06 -37.94
CA SER A 214 23.62 -10.29 -39.14
C SER A 214 25.14 -10.17 -39.35
N GLY A 215 25.94 -10.39 -38.30
CA GLY A 215 27.40 -10.50 -38.38
C GLY A 215 27.96 -11.90 -38.66
N LEU A 216 27.13 -12.96 -38.63
CA LEU A 216 27.56 -14.35 -38.87
C LEU A 216 27.45 -14.78 -40.35
N GLY A 217 26.86 -13.94 -41.20
CA GLY A 217 26.72 -14.20 -42.65
C GLY A 217 27.84 -13.62 -43.52
N LYS A 218 28.91 -13.11 -42.91
CA LYS A 218 30.13 -12.68 -43.61
C LYS A 218 31.33 -13.25 -42.88
N TRP A 219 31.59 -14.55 -43.06
CA TRP A 219 32.91 -15.19 -43.01
C TRP A 219 32.90 -16.29 -44.05
#